data_AF-A0ABD0QXS7-F1
#
_entry.id   AF-A0ABD0QXS7-F1
#
_cell.length_a   1.000
_cell.length_b   1.000
_cell.length_c   1.000
_cell.angle_alpha   90.00
_cell.angle_beta   90.00
_cell.angle_gamma   90.00
#
_symmetry.space_group_name_H-M   'P 1'
#
loop_
_entity.id
_entity.type
_entity.pdbx_description
1 polymer ?
#
loop_
_entity_poly.entity_id
_entity_poly.type
_entity_poly.pdbx_seq_one_letter_code
_entity_poly.pdbx_strand_id
1 'polypeptide(L)'
;MLGQFSPVEPYSALSTPPPWSPAHLLQPFRFRSRTEPIDWRRLSALDVERVERDMDVDVLQNFITTVTFCAVEGERCPNCRGPADPSLIKLLRMSQLSTEYLLHCQDLLSSQLSGLEERLQAALALVQRGEEQRAELEKNLQEAKQENRRRKKLIATQQLLLQASANNYHK
;
A
#
# COMPACT_ATOMS: atom_id res chain seq x y z
N MET A 1 -30.78 33.57 -22.70
CA MET A 1 -30.58 32.15 -22.37
C MET A 1 -29.44 32.05 -21.37
N LEU A 2 -29.79 31.84 -20.10
CA LEU A 2 -28.83 31.68 -19.01
C LEU A 2 -28.37 30.22 -19.00
N GLY A 3 -27.09 30.00 -19.33
CA GLY A 3 -26.46 28.68 -19.22
C GLY A 3 -26.34 28.30 -17.75
N GLN A 4 -27.02 27.21 -17.39
CA GLN A 4 -26.94 26.62 -16.06
C GLN A 4 -25.53 26.02 -15.90
N PHE A 5 -24.74 26.59 -14.99
CA PHE A 5 -23.55 25.93 -14.48
C PHE A 5 -23.99 24.91 -13.44
N SER A 6 -23.92 23.62 -13.79
CA SER A 6 -23.92 22.54 -12.79
C SER A 6 -22.55 22.50 -12.12
N PRO A 7 -22.45 22.55 -10.78
CA PRO A 7 -21.20 22.25 -10.10
C PRO A 7 -21.00 20.74 -10.16
N VAL A 8 -20.00 20.30 -10.92
CA VAL A 8 -19.45 18.94 -10.78
C VAL A 8 -18.74 18.90 -9.43
N GLU A 9 -19.35 18.27 -8.44
CA GLU A 9 -18.73 17.98 -7.15
C GLU A 9 -17.53 17.04 -7.34
N PRO A 10 -16.28 17.45 -7.05
CA PRO A 10 -15.13 16.54 -7.18
C PRO A 10 -14.87 15.70 -5.92
N TYR A 11 -15.71 15.76 -4.90
CA TYR A 11 -15.35 15.28 -3.55
C TYR A 11 -15.83 13.88 -3.18
N SER A 12 -16.51 13.16 -4.07
CA SER A 12 -17.05 11.83 -3.74
C SER A 12 -16.05 10.68 -3.91
N ALA A 13 -14.85 10.93 -4.45
CA ALA A 13 -13.87 9.87 -4.74
C ALA A 13 -13.01 9.42 -3.55
N LEU A 14 -13.19 10.01 -2.35
CA LEU A 14 -12.34 9.74 -1.19
C LEU A 14 -13.04 9.05 -0.02
N SER A 15 -14.27 8.57 -0.18
CA SER A 15 -14.88 7.62 0.78
C SER A 15 -14.27 6.22 0.62
N THR A 16 -12.95 6.14 0.71
CA THR A 16 -12.28 4.88 1.04
C THR A 16 -12.35 4.77 2.55
N PRO A 17 -12.92 3.70 3.13
CA PRO A 17 -12.91 3.52 4.57
C PRO A 17 -11.47 3.63 5.10
N PRO A 18 -11.30 4.13 6.35
CA PRO A 18 -9.98 4.29 6.94
C PRO A 18 -9.18 2.97 6.91
N PRO A 19 -7.84 3.02 6.81
CA PRO A 19 -6.98 1.83 6.68
C PRO A 19 -7.12 0.80 7.81
N TRP A 20 -7.68 1.23 8.94
CA TRP A 20 -7.91 0.44 10.13
C TRP A 20 -9.33 -0.17 10.20
N SER A 21 -10.14 0.00 9.15
CA SER A 21 -11.48 -0.60 9.11
C SER A 21 -11.36 -2.13 9.17
N PRO A 22 -11.93 -2.78 10.21
CA PRO A 22 -11.91 -4.24 10.34
C PRO A 22 -12.64 -4.95 9.18
N ALA A 23 -13.40 -4.21 8.36
CA ALA A 23 -14.17 -4.73 7.24
C ALA A 23 -13.33 -5.34 6.10
N HIS A 24 -12.03 -5.05 6.02
CA HIS A 24 -11.14 -5.66 5.03
C HIS A 24 -10.58 -7.03 5.48
N LEU A 25 -10.76 -7.41 6.75
CA LEU A 25 -10.25 -8.66 7.34
C LEU A 25 -11.19 -9.85 7.10
N LEU A 26 -11.73 -10.00 5.88
CA LEU A 26 -12.79 -10.97 5.57
C LEU A 26 -12.32 -12.44 5.49
N GLN A 27 -11.17 -12.78 6.05
CA GLN A 27 -10.87 -14.16 6.44
C GLN A 27 -10.51 -14.21 7.93
N PRO A 28 -11.39 -14.80 8.76
CA PRO A 28 -11.07 -15.04 10.16
C PRO A 28 -9.82 -15.93 10.26
N PHE A 29 -8.79 -15.45 10.94
CA PHE A 29 -7.62 -16.26 11.27
C PHE A 29 -8.05 -17.51 12.05
N ARG A 30 -7.50 -18.66 11.65
CA ARG A 30 -7.72 -19.94 12.31
C ARG A 30 -6.41 -20.69 12.38
N PHE A 31 -6.11 -21.21 13.56
CA PHE A 31 -4.95 -22.07 13.74
C PHE A 31 -5.07 -23.33 12.87
N ARG A 32 -3.98 -23.69 12.21
CA ARG A 32 -3.85 -24.90 11.42
C ARG A 32 -3.75 -26.13 12.32
N SER A 33 -4.23 -27.26 11.80
CA SER A 33 -3.96 -28.56 12.41
C SER A 33 -2.47 -28.88 12.30
N ARG A 34 -1.91 -29.46 13.37
CA ARG A 34 -0.48 -29.79 13.47
C ARG A 34 -0.32 -31.29 13.29
N THR A 35 0.02 -31.67 12.06
CA THR A 35 0.13 -33.08 11.64
C THR A 35 1.52 -33.42 11.11
N GLU A 36 2.43 -32.45 11.07
CA GLU A 36 3.75 -32.62 10.48
C GLU A 36 4.67 -33.38 11.47
N PRO A 37 5.39 -34.42 11.03
CA PRO A 37 6.25 -35.18 11.94
C PRO A 37 7.48 -34.36 12.36
N ILE A 38 7.99 -34.64 13.55
CA ILE A 38 9.22 -33.99 14.05
C ILE A 38 10.44 -34.70 13.45
N ASP A 39 11.30 -33.94 12.75
CA ASP A 39 12.64 -34.41 12.37
C ASP A 39 13.61 -34.24 13.54
N TRP A 40 13.59 -35.22 14.44
CA TRP A 40 14.46 -35.26 15.62
C TRP A 40 15.94 -35.22 15.27
N ARG A 41 16.35 -35.80 14.14
CA ARG A 41 17.76 -35.81 13.72
C ARG A 41 18.19 -34.38 13.38
N ARG A 42 17.40 -33.68 12.58
CA ARG A 42 17.67 -32.30 12.20
C ARG A 42 17.64 -31.36 13.40
N LEU A 43 16.69 -31.54 14.31
CA LEU A 43 16.60 -30.74 15.53
C LEU A 43 17.80 -31.00 16.47
N SER A 44 18.24 -32.25 16.61
CA SER A 44 19.40 -32.60 17.45
C SER A 44 20.74 -32.07 16.94
N ALA A 45 20.85 -31.82 15.62
CA ALA A 45 22.05 -31.28 15.00
C ALA A 45 22.11 -29.73 15.08
N LEU A 46 21.03 -29.09 15.50
CA LEU A 46 20.96 -27.63 15.61
C LEU A 46 21.70 -27.15 16.86
N ASP A 47 22.70 -26.31 16.65
CA ASP A 47 23.39 -25.58 17.73
C ASP A 47 22.61 -24.29 18.04
N VAL A 48 21.72 -24.37 19.04
CA VAL A 48 20.85 -23.26 19.44
C VAL A 48 21.64 -22.07 20.01
N GLU A 49 22.70 -22.35 20.78
CA GLU A 49 23.56 -21.32 21.39
C GLU A 49 24.26 -20.49 20.32
N ARG A 50 24.68 -21.15 19.22
CA ARG A 50 25.23 -20.45 18.06
C ARG A 50 24.18 -19.58 17.37
N VAL A 51 22.97 -20.09 17.15
CA VAL A 51 21.89 -19.31 16.52
C VAL A 51 21.59 -18.04 17.33
N GLU A 52 21.55 -18.14 18.66
CA GLU A 52 21.34 -16.99 19.54
C GLU A 52 22.50 -15.99 19.47
N ARG A 53 23.74 -16.46 19.69
CA ARG A 53 24.92 -15.59 19.72
C ARG A 53 25.17 -14.88 18.39
N ASP A 54 25.01 -15.60 17.29
CA ASP A 54 25.30 -15.10 15.95
C ASP A 54 24.06 -14.38 15.36
N MET A 55 22.91 -14.41 16.03
CA MET A 55 21.62 -13.94 15.52
C MET A 55 21.33 -14.46 14.10
N ASP A 56 21.54 -15.76 13.90
CA ASP A 56 21.41 -16.40 12.59
C ASP A 56 19.92 -16.57 12.21
N VAL A 57 19.35 -15.50 11.64
CA VAL A 57 17.93 -15.44 11.25
C VAL A 57 17.63 -16.45 10.15
N ASP A 58 18.57 -16.75 9.26
CA ASP A 58 18.36 -17.70 8.19
C ASP A 58 18.16 -19.12 8.74
N VAL A 59 19.01 -19.53 9.70
CA VAL A 59 18.82 -20.80 10.39
C VAL A 59 17.51 -20.80 11.18
N LEU A 60 17.18 -19.73 11.91
CA LEU A 60 15.92 -19.64 12.66
C LEU A 60 14.68 -19.78 11.75
N GLN A 61 14.67 -19.07 10.61
CA GLN A 61 13.60 -19.15 9.61
C GLN A 61 13.46 -20.55 9.02
N ASN A 62 14.58 -21.26 8.81
CA ASN A 62 14.55 -22.63 8.32
C ASN A 62 13.89 -23.63 9.30
N PHE A 63 13.80 -23.29 10.58
CA PHE A 63 13.16 -24.12 11.61
C PHE A 63 11.78 -23.61 12.03
N ILE A 64 11.47 -22.33 11.83
CA ILE A 64 10.24 -21.71 12.33
C ILE A 64 9.00 -22.45 11.84
N THR A 65 8.92 -22.81 10.56
CA THR A 65 7.78 -23.54 9.99
C THR A 65 7.64 -24.92 10.64
N THR A 66 8.73 -25.69 10.68
CA THR A 66 8.73 -27.05 11.23
C THR A 66 8.34 -27.07 12.71
N VAL A 67 8.90 -26.17 13.53
CA VAL A 67 8.58 -26.10 14.96
C VAL A 67 7.15 -25.64 15.18
N THR A 68 6.64 -24.68 14.37
CA THR A 68 5.29 -24.12 14.52
C THR A 68 4.19 -25.15 14.23
N PHE A 69 4.39 -26.00 13.22
CA PHE A 69 3.34 -26.88 12.69
C PHE A 69 3.52 -28.38 13.00
N CYS A 70 4.58 -28.76 13.72
CA CYS A 70 4.79 -30.16 14.06
C CYS A 70 3.78 -30.72 15.07
N ALA A 71 3.47 -32.00 14.89
CA ALA A 71 2.67 -32.81 15.80
C ALA A 71 3.51 -33.20 17.02
N VAL A 72 3.18 -32.62 18.17
CA VAL A 72 3.89 -32.87 19.45
C VAL A 72 3.08 -33.83 20.33
N GLU A 73 1.78 -34.00 20.04
CA GLU A 73 0.95 -34.98 20.72
C GLU A 73 1.42 -36.40 20.46
N GLY A 74 1.65 -37.15 21.55
CA GLY A 74 2.01 -38.56 21.45
C GLY A 74 3.48 -38.83 21.16
N GLU A 75 4.31 -37.79 21.05
CA GLU A 75 5.75 -37.92 21.00
C GLU A 75 6.29 -38.58 22.26
N ARG A 76 7.28 -39.46 22.06
CA ARG A 76 7.86 -40.29 23.11
C ARG A 76 9.34 -40.04 23.20
N CYS A 77 9.87 -40.18 24.41
CA CYS A 77 11.30 -40.10 24.63
C CYS A 77 12.02 -41.16 23.78
N PRO A 78 13.02 -40.80 22.96
CA PRO A 78 13.74 -41.76 22.12
C PRO A 78 14.51 -42.80 22.94
N ASN A 79 14.89 -42.49 24.19
CA ASN A 79 15.70 -43.37 25.03
C ASN A 79 14.85 -44.35 25.84
N CYS A 80 13.80 -43.87 26.51
CA CYS A 80 12.99 -44.71 27.41
C CYS A 80 11.60 -45.07 26.86
N ARG A 81 11.21 -44.51 25.70
CA ARG A 81 9.89 -44.68 25.05
C ARG A 81 8.69 -44.25 25.89
N GLY A 82 8.94 -43.59 27.03
CA GLY A 82 7.92 -42.96 27.86
C GLY A 82 7.28 -41.75 27.17
N PRO A 83 6.06 -41.37 27.57
CA PRO A 83 5.42 -40.17 27.06
C PRO A 83 6.19 -38.91 27.48
N ALA A 84 6.15 -37.87 26.64
CA ALA A 84 6.65 -36.55 27.00
C ALA A 84 5.85 -35.96 28.18
N ASP A 85 6.50 -35.10 28.97
CA ASP A 85 5.86 -34.41 30.09
C ASP A 85 4.67 -33.56 29.58
N PRO A 86 3.45 -33.73 30.11
CA PRO A 86 2.27 -33.00 29.64
C PRO A 86 2.37 -31.48 29.76
N SER A 87 3.11 -30.96 30.76
CA SER A 87 3.32 -29.54 30.95
C SER A 87 4.27 -28.97 29.91
N LEU A 88 5.33 -29.69 29.56
CA LEU A 88 6.23 -29.31 28.46
C LEU A 88 5.51 -29.34 27.11
N ILE A 89 4.65 -30.33 26.87
CA ILE A 89 3.81 -30.37 25.67
C ILE A 89 2.88 -29.16 25.60
N LYS A 90 2.23 -28.79 26.71
CA LYS A 90 1.38 -27.59 26.76
C LYS A 90 2.18 -26.31 26.50
N LEU A 91 3.37 -26.18 27.10
CA LEU A 91 4.24 -25.03 26.88
C LEU A 91 4.64 -24.91 25.40
N LEU A 92 5.07 -26.01 24.79
CA LEU A 92 5.41 -26.04 23.37
C LEU A 92 4.18 -25.72 22.51
N ARG A 93 3.00 -26.25 22.84
CA ARG A 93 1.76 -25.92 22.12
C ARG A 93 1.41 -24.43 22.21
N MET A 94 1.56 -23.83 23.37
CA MET A 94 1.36 -22.38 23.52
C MET A 94 2.39 -21.60 22.68
N SER A 95 3.65 -22.00 22.69
CA SER A 95 4.68 -21.42 21.83
C SER A 95 4.33 -21.54 20.34
N GLN A 96 3.91 -22.72 19.88
CA GLN A 96 3.48 -22.95 18.50
C GLN A 96 2.30 -22.05 18.09
N LEU A 97 1.30 -21.89 18.96
CA LEU A 97 0.13 -21.04 18.69
C LEU A 97 0.54 -19.56 18.67
N SER A 98 1.38 -19.13 19.61
CA SER A 98 1.92 -17.78 19.63
C SER A 98 2.72 -17.47 18.36
N THR A 99 3.61 -18.37 17.93
CA THR A 99 4.40 -18.19 16.70
C THR A 99 3.52 -18.17 15.46
N GLU A 100 2.53 -19.06 15.34
CA GLU A 100 1.59 -19.05 14.21
C GLU A 100 0.80 -17.73 14.14
N TYR A 101 0.35 -17.20 15.28
CA TYR A 101 -0.32 -15.91 15.33
C TYR A 101 0.61 -14.75 14.94
N LEU A 102 1.87 -14.77 15.39
CA LEU A 102 2.86 -13.75 15.02
C LEU A 102 3.17 -13.78 13.52
N LEU A 103 3.30 -14.97 12.92
CA LEU A 103 3.46 -15.13 11.47
C LEU A 103 2.24 -14.56 10.71
N HIS A 104 1.03 -14.85 11.19
CA HIS A 104 -0.17 -14.25 10.60
C HIS A 104 -0.19 -12.72 10.72
N CYS A 105 0.20 -12.16 11.87
CA CYS A 105 0.32 -10.71 12.03
C CYS A 105 1.36 -10.12 11.09
N GLN A 106 2.49 -10.80 10.88
CA GLN A 106 3.52 -10.38 9.94
C GLN A 106 2.96 -10.32 8.51
N ASP A 107 2.32 -11.38 8.03
CA ASP A 107 1.72 -11.42 6.70
C ASP A 107 0.65 -10.34 6.51
N LEU A 108 -0.19 -10.14 7.53
CA LEU A 108 -1.23 -9.11 7.53
C LEU A 108 -0.62 -7.71 7.43
N LEU A 109 0.36 -7.40 8.27
CA LEU A 109 1.02 -6.09 8.29
C LEU A 109 1.78 -5.85 6.98
N SER A 110 2.49 -6.85 6.46
CA SER A 110 3.19 -6.77 5.18
C SER A 110 2.24 -6.50 4.02
N SER A 111 1.08 -7.17 3.98
CA SER A 111 0.05 -6.92 2.96
C SER A 111 -0.54 -5.52 3.06
N GLN A 112 -0.83 -5.04 4.28
CA GLN A 112 -1.32 -3.69 4.51
C GLN A 112 -0.31 -2.63 4.09
N LEU A 113 0.97 -2.81 4.44
CA LEU A 113 2.06 -1.91 4.05
C LEU A 113 2.19 -1.84 2.53
N SER A 114 2.23 -2.97 1.84
CA SER A 114 2.28 -3.02 0.37
C SER A 114 1.10 -2.27 -0.25
N GLY A 115 -0.12 -2.47 0.26
CA GLY A 115 -1.31 -1.76 -0.25
C GLY A 115 -1.27 -0.25 0.01
N LEU A 116 -0.68 0.20 1.13
CA LEU A 116 -0.49 1.62 1.41
C LEU A 116 0.59 2.24 0.50
N GLU A 117 1.68 1.51 0.25
CA GLU A 117 2.75 1.94 -0.65
C GLU A 117 2.25 2.10 -2.09
N GLU A 118 1.47 1.14 -2.61
CA GLU A 118 0.85 1.22 -3.93
C GLU A 118 -0.08 2.44 -4.06
N ARG A 119 -0.91 2.69 -3.03
CA ARG A 119 -1.80 3.86 -2.99
C ARG A 119 -1.03 5.17 -2.95
N LEU A 120 0.07 5.21 -2.19
CA LEU A 120 0.94 6.38 -2.14
C LEU A 120 1.57 6.65 -3.51
N GLN A 121 2.09 5.63 -4.18
CA GLN A 121 2.66 5.76 -5.52
C GLN A 121 1.62 6.24 -6.53
N ALA A 122 0.39 5.71 -6.49
CA ALA A 122 -0.70 6.16 -7.34
C ALA A 122 -1.07 7.63 -7.08
N ALA A 123 -1.13 8.06 -5.82
CA ALA A 123 -1.39 9.45 -5.45
C ALA A 123 -0.29 10.39 -5.95
N LEU A 124 0.98 10.01 -5.82
CA LEU A 124 2.10 10.79 -6.35
C LEU A 124 2.03 10.94 -7.88
N ALA A 125 1.69 9.88 -8.60
CA ALA A 125 1.52 9.93 -10.05
C ALA A 125 0.36 10.85 -10.47
N LEU A 126 -0.74 10.87 -9.70
CA LEU A 126 -1.85 11.80 -9.94
C LEU A 126 -1.44 13.26 -9.71
N VAL A 127 -0.68 13.54 -8.65
CA VAL A 127 -0.15 14.88 -8.37
C VAL A 127 0.75 15.33 -9.51
N GLN A 128 1.71 14.50 -9.94
CA GLN A 128 2.60 14.82 -11.06
C GLN A 128 1.83 15.13 -12.35
N ARG A 129 0.87 14.29 -12.72
CA ARG A 129 0.02 14.53 -13.89
C ARG A 129 -0.78 15.84 -13.75
N GLY A 130 -1.28 16.13 -12.55
CA GLY A 130 -1.99 17.38 -12.27
C GLY A 130 -1.09 18.61 -12.42
N GLU A 131 0.17 18.52 -12.00
CA GLU A 131 1.16 19.60 -12.17
C GLU A 131 1.50 19.85 -13.64
N GLU A 132 1.69 18.78 -14.43
CA GLU A 132 1.91 18.87 -15.88
C GLU A 132 0.72 19.53 -16.59
N GLN A 133 -0.51 19.10 -16.26
CA GLN A 133 -1.73 19.70 -16.81
C GLN A 133 -1.87 21.18 -16.42
N ARG A 134 -1.53 21.54 -15.18
CA ARG A 134 -1.56 22.92 -14.72
C ARG A 134 -0.56 23.79 -15.48
N ALA A 135 0.67 23.31 -15.67
CA ALA A 135 1.70 24.01 -16.42
C ALA A 135 1.27 24.26 -17.88
N GLU A 136 0.67 23.27 -18.53
CA GLU A 136 0.16 23.40 -19.89
C GLU A 136 -1.02 24.38 -19.99
N LEU A 137 -1.96 24.34 -19.03
CA LEU A 137 -3.05 25.31 -18.97
C LEU A 137 -2.55 26.75 -18.74
N GLU A 138 -1.54 26.93 -17.90
CA GLU A 138 -0.95 28.24 -17.63
C GLU A 138 -0.27 28.82 -18.88
N LYS A 139 0.48 27.98 -19.61
CA LYS A 139 1.07 28.34 -20.90
C LYS A 139 -0.01 28.76 -21.92
N ASN A 140 -1.04 27.93 -22.10
CA ASN A 140 -2.14 28.23 -23.02
C ASN A 140 -2.88 29.52 -22.65
N LEU A 141 -3.08 29.78 -21.35
CA LEU A 141 -3.68 31.02 -20.87
C LEU A 141 -2.81 32.24 -21.20
N GLN A 142 -1.49 32.13 -21.05
CA GLN A 142 -0.56 33.20 -21.37
C GLN A 142 -0.56 33.51 -22.88
N GLU A 143 -0.54 32.49 -23.73
CA GLU A 143 -0.63 32.63 -25.18
C GLU A 143 -1.95 33.29 -25.60
N ALA A 144 -3.09 32.81 -25.06
CA ALA A 144 -4.40 33.39 -25.32
C ALA A 144 -4.50 34.86 -24.89
N LYS A 145 -3.89 35.23 -23.74
CA LYS A 145 -3.82 36.63 -23.27
C LYS A 145 -3.01 37.50 -24.24
N GLN A 146 -1.88 37.01 -24.75
CA GLN A 146 -1.07 37.74 -25.72
C GLN A 146 -1.82 37.96 -27.04
N GLU A 147 -2.46 36.92 -27.55
CA GLU A 147 -3.26 37.01 -28.78
C GLU A 147 -4.45 37.96 -28.61
N ASN A 148 -5.15 37.92 -27.47
CA ASN A 148 -6.22 38.86 -27.17
C ASN A 148 -5.72 40.33 -27.17
N ARG A 149 -4.56 40.59 -26.57
CA ARG A 149 -3.92 41.93 -26.60
C ARG A 149 -3.58 42.37 -28.02
N ARG A 150 -3.04 41.46 -28.84
CA ARG A 150 -2.71 41.73 -30.26
C ARG A 150 -3.95 42.08 -31.07
N ARG A 151 -5.03 41.31 -30.92
CA ARG A 151 -6.32 41.56 -31.60
C ARG A 151 -6.94 42.89 -31.18
N LYS A 152 -6.92 43.22 -29.88
CA LYS A 152 -7.41 44.52 -29.37
C LYS A 152 -6.67 45.70 -30.00
N LYS A 153 -5.33 45.63 -30.12
CA LYS A 153 -4.52 46.65 -30.80
C LYS A 153 -4.91 46.78 -32.27
N LEU A 154 -5.04 45.65 -32.98
CA LEU A 154 -5.42 45.65 -34.40
C LEU A 154 -6.78 46.32 -34.63
N ILE A 155 -7.79 45.97 -33.81
CA ILE A 155 -9.14 46.56 -33.89
C ILE A 155 -9.08 48.07 -33.64
N ALA A 156 -8.34 48.52 -32.61
CA ALA A 156 -8.21 49.95 -32.31
C ALA A 156 -7.56 50.72 -33.48
N THR A 157 -6.53 50.16 -34.11
CA THR A 157 -5.91 50.74 -35.32
C THR A 157 -6.90 50.81 -36.49
N GLN A 158 -7.67 49.76 -36.73
CA GLN A 158 -8.68 49.73 -37.79
C GLN A 158 -9.79 50.78 -37.55
N GLN A 159 -10.26 50.93 -36.30
CA GLN A 159 -11.24 51.95 -35.93
C GLN A 159 -10.73 53.37 -36.19
N LEU A 160 -9.46 53.65 -35.85
CA LEU A 160 -8.83 54.95 -36.10
C LEU A 160 -8.77 55.27 -37.61
N LEU A 161 -8.36 54.29 -38.43
CA LEU A 161 -8.29 54.44 -39.89
C LEU A 161 -9.67 54.73 -40.50
N LEU A 162 -10.71 54.02 -40.03
CA LEU A 162 -12.09 54.26 -40.46
C LEU A 162 -12.57 55.67 -40.08
N GLN A 163 -12.32 56.13 -38.86
CA GLN A 163 -12.66 57.50 -38.42
C GLN A 163 -11.91 58.57 -39.21
N ALA A 164 -10.62 58.38 -39.48
CA ALA A 164 -9.82 59.29 -40.28
C ALA A 164 -10.35 59.37 -41.73
N SER A 165 -10.73 58.23 -42.32
CA SER A 165 -11.34 58.22 -43.65
C SER A 165 -12.70 58.93 -43.67
N ALA A 166 -13.58 58.65 -42.71
CA ALA A 166 -14.90 59.29 -42.59
C ALA A 166 -14.80 60.82 -42.41
N ASN A 167 -13.84 61.30 -41.60
CA ASN A 167 -13.61 62.73 -41.42
C ASN A 167 -13.03 63.44 -42.65
N ASN A 168 -12.34 62.71 -43.55
CA ASN A 168 -11.84 63.28 -44.80
C ASN A 168 -12.93 63.38 -45.90
N TYR A 169 -14.04 62.63 -45.80
CA TYR A 169 -15.18 62.74 -46.73
C TYR A 169 -16.18 63.86 -46.36
N HIS A 170 -16.03 64.51 -45.20
CA HIS A 170 -16.91 65.58 -44.70
C HIS A 170 -16.30 67.00 -44.78
N LYS A 171 -15.23 67.19 -45.56
CA LYS A 171 -14.68 68.50 -45.94
C LYS A 171 -14.91 68.75 -47.42
#